data_AF-A0A552KS85-F1
#
_entry.id   AF-A0A552KS85-F1
#
_cell.length_a   1.000
_cell.length_b   1.000
_cell.length_c   1.000
_cell.angle_alpha   90.00
_cell.angle_beta   90.00
_cell.angle_gamma   90.00
#
_symmetry.space_group_name_H-M   'P 1'
#
loop_
_entity.id
_entity.type
_entity.pdbx_description
1 polymer ?
#
loop_
_entity_poly.entity_id
_entity_poly.type
_entity_poly.pdbx_seq_one_letter_code
_entity_poly.pdbx_strand_id
1 'polypeptide(L)' 'MKRQELEKKLRKAGCYLKREGASHSLWINPQTGVIEAVPRHTEIKEFLAQKILRNLNAQ' A
#
# COMPACT_ATOMS: atom_id res chain seq x y z
N MET A 1 -7.79 -0.40 -9.38
CA MET A 1 -7.49 1.01 -9.01
C MET A 1 -6.11 1.46 -9.48
N LYS A 2 -5.93 2.78 -9.66
CA LYS A 2 -4.62 3.38 -9.93
C LYS A 2 -3.74 3.33 -8.69
N ARG A 3 -2.44 3.06 -8.85
CA ARG A 3 -1.44 3.05 -7.76
C ARG A 3 -1.47 4.33 -6.93
N GLN A 4 -1.55 5.49 -7.57
CA GLN A 4 -1.59 6.79 -6.88
C GLN A 4 -2.77 6.90 -5.90
N GLU A 5 -3.94 6.36 -6.27
CA GLU A 5 -5.11 6.35 -5.39
C GLU A 5 -4.92 5.42 -4.20
N LEU A 6 -4.29 4.26 -4.41
CA LEU A 6 -3.92 3.34 -3.33
C LEU A 6 -2.96 4.02 -2.34
N GLU A 7 -1.88 4.62 -2.84
CA GLU A 7 -0.88 5.30 -2.01
C GLU A 7 -1.48 6.49 -1.25
N LYS A 8 -2.43 7.21 -1.85
CA LYS A 8 -3.16 8.30 -1.18
C LYS A 8 -3.99 7.78 0.00
N LYS A 9 -4.69 6.64 -0.17
CA LYS A 9 -5.43 6.01 0.93
C LYS A 9 -4.49 5.52 2.04
N LEU A 10 -3.38 4.89 1.69
CA LEU A 10 -2.37 4.45 2.65
C LEU A 10 -1.82 5.61 3.47
N ARG A 11 -1.46 6.73 2.82
CA ARG A 11 -0.98 7.94 3.53
C ARG A 11 -2.04 8.54 4.45
N LYS A 12 -3.31 8.57 4.03
CA LYS A 12 -4.42 9.03 4.87
C LYS A 12 -4.61 8.18 6.12
N ALA A 13 -4.37 6.88 6.01
CA ALA A 13 -4.39 5.95 7.15
C ALA A 13 -3.10 6.01 8.01
N GLY A 14 -2.18 6.95 7.75
CA GLY A 14 -0.93 7.08 8.49
C GLY A 14 0.14 6.05 8.12
N CYS A 15 -0.09 5.24 7.08
CA CYS A 15 0.93 4.34 6.53
C CYS A 15 1.97 5.15 5.75
N TYR A 16 3.21 4.67 5.75
CA TYR A 16 4.30 5.30 5.00
C TYR A 16 5.15 4.29 4.24
N LEU A 17 5.86 4.80 3.23
CA LEU A 17 6.80 4.02 2.43
C LEU A 17 8.04 3.71 3.28
N LYS A 18 8.24 2.44 3.61
CA LYS A 18 9.39 1.96 4.39
C LYS A 18 10.65 1.79 3.54
N ARG A 19 10.49 1.21 2.35
CA ARG A 19 11.60 0.96 1.42
C ARG A 19 11.07 0.93 -0.01
N GLU A 20 11.78 1.58 -0.91
CA GLU A 20 11.51 1.47 -2.34
C GLU A 20 12.33 0.32 -2.95
N GLY A 21 11.69 -0.55 -3.74
CA GLY A 21 12.34 -1.64 -4.47
C GLY A 21 12.16 -1.48 -5.98
N ALA A 22 12.73 -2.39 -6.76
CA ALA A 22 12.65 -2.33 -8.23
C ALA A 22 11.21 -2.57 -8.73
N SER A 23 10.59 -3.69 -8.32
CA SER A 23 9.23 -4.06 -8.75
C SER A 23 8.14 -3.74 -7.73
N HIS A 24 8.50 -3.68 -6.45
CA HIS A 24 7.57 -3.47 -5.34
C HIS A 24 8.12 -2.45 -4.35
N SER A 25 7.21 -1.68 -3.77
CA SER A 25 7.43 -0.73 -2.68
C SER A 25 6.97 -1.38 -1.37
N LEU A 26 7.79 -1.36 -0.32
CA LEU A 26 7.37 -1.82 1.00
C LEU A 26 6.69 -0.69 1.77
N TRP A 27 5.43 -0.88 2.12
CA TRP A 27 4.65 0.03 2.94
C TRP A 27 4.46 -0.55 4.34
N ILE A 28 4.46 0.31 5.35
CA ILE A 28 4.26 -0.07 6.75
C ILE A 28 3.14 0.76 7.38
N ASN A 29 2.30 0.10 8.17
CA ASN A 29 1.45 0.79 9.13
C ASN A 29 2.19 0.86 10.49
N PRO A 30 2.60 2.04 10.98
CA PRO A 30 3.31 2.16 12.25
C PRO A 30 2.48 1.76 13.48
N GLN A 31 1.15 1.84 13.40
CA GLN A 31 0.27 1.53 14.53
C GLN A 31 0.19 0.03 14.78
N THR A 32 0.27 -0.78 13.72
CA THR A 32 0.18 -2.25 13.82
C THR A 32 1.53 -2.94 13.59
N GLY A 33 2.52 -2.24 13.04
CA GLY A 33 3.81 -2.80 12.62
C GLY A 33 3.75 -3.66 11.35
N VAL A 34 2.57 -3.81 10.74
CA VAL A 34 2.38 -4.65 9.53
C VAL A 34 3.04 -4.01 8.33
N ILE A 35 3.74 -4.84 7.54
CA ILE A 35 4.43 -4.45 6.31
C ILE A 35 3.78 -5.19 5.14
N GLU A 36 3.54 -4.49 4.05
CA GLU A 36 2.97 -5.05 2.82
C GLU A 36 3.74 -4.55 1.59
N ALA A 37 3.77 -5.36 0.53
CA ALA A 37 4.46 -5.07 -0.72
C ALA A 37 3.47 -4.55 -1.76
N VAL A 38 3.59 -3.27 -2.09
CA VAL A 38 2.75 -2.60 -3.09
C VAL A 38 3.43 -2.64 -4.47
N PRO A 39 2.79 -3.19 -5.52
CA PRO A 39 3.35 -3.18 -6.87
C PRO A 39 3.59 -1.77 -7.40
N ARG A 40 4.65 -1.59 -8.19
CA ARG A 40 5.02 -0.28 -8.73
C ARG A 40 4.34 0.12 -10.04
N HIS A 41 3.67 -0.79 -10.73
CA HIS A 41 2.96 -0.48 -11.97
C HIS A 41 1.73 0.40 -11.72
N THR A 42 1.29 1.13 -12.75
CA THR A 42 0.24 2.15 -12.64
C THR A 42 -1.13 1.57 -12.28
N GLU A 43 -1.47 0.41 -12.83
CA GLU A 43 -2.78 -0.22 -12.67
C GLU A 43 -2.74 -1.45 -11.80
N ILE A 44 -3.34 -1.36 -10.61
CA ILE A 44 -3.40 -2.46 -9.66
C ILE A 44 -4.81 -3.06 -9.72
N LYS A 45 -4.88 -4.39 -9.84
CA LYS A 45 -6.15 -5.14 -9.79
C LYS A 45 -6.92 -4.75 -8.53
N GLU A 46 -8.21 -4.45 -8.69
CA GLU A 46 -9.11 -4.00 -7.61
C GLU A 46 -9.02 -4.89 -6.36
N PHE A 47 -9.11 -6.20 -6.56
CA PHE A 47 -9.04 -7.19 -5.49
C PHE A 47 -7.71 -7.14 -4.71
N LEU A 48 -6.59 -6.99 -5.44
CA LEU A 48 -5.26 -6.90 -4.81
C LEU A 48 -5.15 -5.62 -3.98
N ALA A 49 -5.59 -4.50 -4.52
CA ALA A 49 -5.55 -3.24 -3.81
C ALA A 49 -6.43 -3.25 -2.53
N GLN A 50 -7.64 -3.82 -2.61
CA GLN A 50 -8.49 -3.99 -1.43
C GLN A 50 -7.84 -4.88 -0.36
N LYS A 51 -7.16 -5.96 -0.77
CA LYS A 51 -6.40 -6.81 0.14
C LYS A 51 -5.27 -6.04 0.83
N ILE A 52 -4.50 -5.25 0.09
CA ILE A 52 -3.43 -4.40 0.64
C ILE A 52 -4.00 -3.41 1.66
N LEU A 53 -5.08 -2.71 1.32
CA LEU A 53 -5.73 -1.76 2.24
C LEU A 53 -6.20 -2.45 3.52
N ARG A 54 -6.80 -3.65 3.41
CA ARG A 54 -7.24 -4.42 4.59
C ARG A 54 -6.05 -4.86 5.46
N ASN A 55 -4.99 -5.36 4.84
CA ASN A 55 -3.78 -5.79 5.56
C ASN A 55 -3.11 -4.62 6.31
N LEU A 56 -3.07 -3.45 5.69
CA LEU A 56 -2.50 -2.23 6.28
C LEU A 56 -3.51 -1.43 7.13
N ASN A 57 -4.71 -1.96 7.38
CA ASN A 57 -5.76 -1.30 8.15
C ASN A 57 -6.09 0.13 7.64
N ALA A 58 -6.20 0.25 6.32
CA ALA A 58 -6.35 1.50 5.58
C ALA A 58 -7.62 1.50 4.69
N GLN A 59 -8.62 0.68 5.04
CA GLN A 59 -9.89 0.61 4.29
C GLN A 59 -10.70 1.91 4.37
#